data_AF-A0A6G1AI92-F1
#
_entry.id   AF-A0A6G1AI92-F1
#
_cell.length_a   1.000
_cell.length_b   1.000
_cell.length_c   1.000
_cell.angle_alpha   90.00
_cell.angle_beta   90.00
_cell.angle_gamma   90.00
#
_symmetry.space_group_name_H-M   'P 1'
#
loop_
_entity.id
_entity.type
_entity.pdbx_description
1 polymer ?
#
loop_
_entity_poly.entity_id
_entity_poly.type
_entity_poly.pdbx_seq_one_letter_code
_entity_poly.pdbx_strand_id
1 'polypeptide(L)'
;EFRIIVIKLIARLEKGMEDREPIATKTMELKNTCNELKNAINEMQNKMEVSNARIEEAERRISDLEDTIIEKEENKKKRDKLIQEHKRRAQEVSNTIKWNNIHIKGIPEEEERRKGPEGVFERIIAENFPNLGKETDVAIQEAQRTPLRRTLNRFPA
;
A
#
# COMPACT_ATOMS: atom_id res chain seq x y z
N GLU A 1 36.02 -60.07 73.22
CA GLU A 1 36.09 -59.47 71.87
C GLU A 1 34.73 -59.19 71.22
N PHE A 2 33.80 -60.14 71.20
CA PHE A 2 32.47 -59.99 70.57
C PHE A 2 31.69 -58.71 70.97
N ARG A 3 31.61 -58.38 72.27
CA ARG A 3 30.89 -57.19 72.76
C ARG A 3 31.42 -55.86 72.18
N ILE A 4 32.74 -55.74 72.01
CA ILE A 4 33.37 -54.52 71.49
C ILE A 4 33.03 -54.32 70.00
N ILE A 5 32.97 -55.42 69.24
CA ILE A 5 32.59 -55.39 67.83
C ILE A 5 31.14 -54.94 67.67
N VAL A 6 30.23 -55.47 68.50
CA VAL A 6 28.81 -55.08 68.49
C VAL A 6 28.64 -53.58 68.80
N ILE A 7 29.34 -53.06 69.82
CA ILE A 7 29.28 -51.63 70.17
C ILE A 7 29.78 -50.75 69.02
N LYS A 8 30.88 -51.12 68.37
CA LYS A 8 31.40 -50.39 67.19
C LYS A 8 30.44 -50.41 65.99
N LEU A 9 29.71 -51.51 65.80
CA LEU A 9 28.69 -51.63 64.75
C LEU A 9 27.47 -50.76 65.03
N ILE A 10 26.96 -50.76 66.26
CA ILE A 10 25.81 -49.93 66.67
C ILE A 10 26.17 -48.44 66.52
N ALA A 11 27.32 -48.00 67.03
CA ALA A 11 27.75 -46.61 66.91
C ALA A 11 27.92 -46.17 65.44
N ARG A 12 28.34 -47.09 64.55
CA ARG A 12 28.44 -46.82 63.11
C ARG A 12 27.06 -46.69 62.45
N LEU A 13 26.08 -47.49 62.89
CA LEU A 13 24.70 -47.40 62.42
C LEU A 13 24.01 -46.13 62.92
N GLU A 14 24.16 -45.79 64.19
CA GLU A 14 23.61 -44.56 64.79
C GLU A 14 24.15 -43.32 64.06
N LYS A 15 25.47 -43.22 63.87
CA LYS A 15 26.07 -42.12 63.11
C LYS A 15 25.55 -42.05 61.66
N GLY A 16 25.42 -43.21 61.01
CA GLY A 16 24.88 -43.28 59.64
C GLY A 16 23.38 -42.97 59.54
N MET A 17 22.62 -43.05 60.64
CA MET A 17 21.23 -42.61 60.73
C MET A 17 21.12 -41.12 61.06
N GLU A 18 22.05 -40.58 61.85
CA GLU A 18 22.12 -39.16 62.22
C GLU A 18 22.55 -38.28 61.03
N ASP A 19 23.50 -38.75 60.21
CA ASP A 19 23.96 -38.06 58.99
C ASP A 19 22.97 -38.17 57.81
N ARG A 20 21.91 -38.98 57.92
CA ARG A 20 20.91 -39.16 56.86
C ARG A 20 19.77 -38.16 57.03
N GLU A 21 19.60 -37.35 56.00
CA GLU A 21 18.44 -36.49 55.89
C GLU A 21 17.13 -37.31 55.96
N PRO A 22 16.13 -36.89 56.77
CA PRO A 22 14.89 -37.64 56.91
C PRO A 22 14.14 -37.70 55.57
N ILE A 23 13.70 -38.88 55.16
CA ILE A 23 12.86 -39.05 53.95
C ILE A 23 11.62 -38.12 53.98
N ALA A 24 11.12 -37.82 55.18
CA ALA A 24 10.02 -36.90 55.40
C ALA A 24 10.32 -35.45 54.95
N THR A 25 11.54 -34.92 55.19
CA THR A 25 11.90 -33.55 54.78
C THR A 25 11.94 -33.45 53.27
N LYS A 26 12.63 -34.39 52.61
CA LYS A 26 12.72 -34.45 51.14
C LYS A 26 11.35 -34.63 50.47
N THR A 27 10.46 -35.40 51.10
CA THR A 27 9.08 -35.58 50.63
C THR A 27 8.26 -34.29 50.76
N MET A 28 8.45 -33.53 51.84
CA MET A 28 7.79 -32.23 52.03
C MET A 28 8.27 -31.19 51.01
N GLU A 29 9.57 -31.14 50.73
CA GLU A 29 10.14 -30.28 49.70
C GLU A 29 9.60 -30.61 48.30
N LEU A 30 9.59 -31.90 47.92
CA LEU A 30 9.02 -32.34 46.64
C LEU A 30 7.53 -32.00 46.52
N LYS A 31 6.78 -32.07 47.62
CA LYS A 31 5.36 -31.68 47.61
C LYS A 31 5.18 -30.18 47.37
N ASN A 32 6.04 -29.35 47.96
CA ASN A 32 6.00 -27.91 47.77
C ASN A 32 6.35 -27.53 46.32
N THR A 33 7.42 -28.11 45.76
CA THR A 33 7.79 -27.86 44.36
C THR A 33 6.71 -28.34 43.39
N CYS A 34 6.08 -29.49 43.64
CA CYS A 34 4.93 -29.95 42.85
C CYS A 34 3.74 -28.96 42.89
N ASN A 35 3.47 -28.33 44.03
CA ASN A 35 2.41 -27.32 44.13
C ASN A 35 2.75 -26.05 43.36
N GLU A 36 4.00 -25.58 43.42
CA GLU A 36 4.47 -24.43 42.65
C GLU A 36 4.37 -24.69 41.15
N LEU A 37 4.82 -25.88 40.69
CA LEU A 37 4.69 -26.30 39.30
C LEU A 37 3.23 -26.34 38.85
N LYS A 38 2.34 -26.85 39.70
CA LYS A 38 0.90 -26.88 39.41
C LYS A 38 0.32 -25.48 39.22
N ASN A 39 0.70 -24.53 40.08
CA ASN A 39 0.25 -23.14 39.96
C ASN A 39 0.78 -22.51 38.66
N ALA A 40 2.07 -22.71 38.35
CA ALA A 40 2.67 -22.21 37.11
C ALA A 40 1.99 -22.79 35.86
N ILE A 41 1.62 -24.08 35.86
CA ILE A 41 0.87 -24.71 34.77
C ILE A 41 -0.50 -24.07 34.59
N ASN A 42 -1.23 -23.84 35.68
CA ASN A 42 -2.54 -23.18 35.61
C ASN A 42 -2.43 -21.75 35.06
N GLU A 43 -1.42 -20.99 35.47
CA GLU A 43 -1.17 -19.65 34.93
C GLU A 43 -0.85 -19.68 33.43
N MET A 44 -0.06 -20.66 32.98
CA MET A 44 0.23 -20.85 31.55
C MET A 44 -1.03 -21.20 30.76
N GLN A 45 -1.89 -22.07 31.29
CA GLN A 45 -3.16 -22.43 30.66
C GLN A 45 -4.07 -21.20 30.48
N ASN A 46 -4.24 -20.39 31.53
CA ASN A 46 -5.04 -19.16 31.46
C ASN A 46 -4.49 -18.17 30.41
N LYS A 47 -3.16 -17.99 30.36
CA LYS A 47 -2.53 -17.13 29.33
C LYS A 47 -2.73 -17.69 27.92
N MET A 48 -2.69 -19.01 27.77
CA MET A 48 -2.93 -19.68 26.49
C MET A 48 -4.37 -19.49 26.01
N GLU A 49 -5.36 -19.62 26.90
CA GLU A 49 -6.77 -19.37 26.59
C GLU A 49 -6.99 -17.92 26.12
N VAL A 50 -6.41 -16.94 26.83
CA VAL A 50 -6.47 -15.53 26.42
C VAL A 50 -5.80 -15.32 25.05
N SER A 51 -4.68 -15.99 24.78
CA SER A 51 -3.99 -15.90 23.49
C SER A 51 -4.84 -16.51 22.37
N ASN A 52 -5.48 -17.65 22.60
CA ASN A 52 -6.33 -18.31 21.61
C ASN A 52 -7.54 -17.43 21.25
N ALA A 53 -8.22 -16.85 22.24
CA ALA A 53 -9.33 -15.93 21.97
C ALA A 53 -8.89 -14.71 21.13
N ARG A 54 -7.68 -14.19 21.37
CA ARG A 54 -7.11 -13.09 20.56
C ARG A 54 -6.78 -13.53 19.14
N ILE A 55 -6.34 -14.77 18.94
CA ILE A 55 -6.06 -15.34 17.62
C ILE A 55 -7.36 -15.52 16.83
N GLU A 56 -8.39 -16.11 17.43
CA GLU A 56 -9.70 -16.30 16.78
C GLU A 56 -10.34 -14.96 16.36
N GLU A 57 -10.22 -13.92 17.20
CA GLU A 57 -10.65 -12.57 16.83
C GLU A 57 -9.83 -12.00 15.68
N ALA A 58 -8.51 -12.20 15.68
CA ALA A 58 -7.65 -11.74 14.59
C ALA A 58 -7.97 -12.46 13.27
N GLU A 59 -8.24 -13.76 13.31
CA GLU A 59 -8.62 -14.57 12.15
C GLU A 59 -9.94 -14.08 11.53
N ARG A 60 -10.97 -13.83 12.36
CA ARG A 60 -12.23 -13.25 11.87
C ARG A 60 -12.02 -11.89 11.21
N ARG A 61 -11.24 -11.00 11.83
CA ARG A 61 -10.92 -9.69 11.26
C ARG A 61 -10.14 -9.79 9.95
N ILE A 62 -9.26 -10.77 9.81
CA ILE A 62 -8.53 -11.02 8.56
C ILE A 62 -9.51 -11.47 7.47
N SER A 63 -10.42 -12.39 7.78
CA SER A 63 -11.46 -12.84 6.84
C SER A 63 -12.31 -11.67 6.32
N ASP A 64 -12.79 -10.80 7.21
CA ASP A 64 -13.59 -9.62 6.81
C ASP A 64 -12.80 -8.64 5.91
N LEU A 65 -11.50 -8.51 6.17
CA LEU A 65 -10.61 -7.67 5.37
C LEU A 65 -10.34 -8.26 3.98
N GLU A 66 -10.21 -9.59 3.88
CA GLU A 66 -10.03 -10.29 2.61
C GLU A 66 -11.22 -10.04 1.67
N ASP A 67 -12.44 -10.19 2.17
CA ASP A 67 -13.66 -9.91 1.40
C ASP A 67 -13.71 -8.44 0.95
N THR A 68 -13.39 -7.51 1.86
CA THR A 68 -13.34 -6.06 1.55
C THR A 68 -12.30 -5.74 0.48
N ILE A 69 -11.15 -6.43 0.47
CA ILE A 69 -10.09 -6.23 -0.53
C ILE A 69 -10.58 -6.70 -1.91
N ILE A 70 -11.25 -7.84 -1.98
CA ILE A 70 -11.81 -8.38 -3.23
C ILE A 70 -12.81 -7.38 -3.82
N GLU A 71 -13.75 -6.88 -3.01
CA GLU A 71 -14.75 -5.91 -3.46
C GLU A 71 -14.11 -4.61 -3.97
N LYS A 72 -13.10 -4.10 -3.26
CA LYS A 72 -12.35 -2.89 -3.67
C LYS A 72 -11.64 -3.08 -5.00
N GLU A 73 -11.07 -4.24 -5.25
CA GLU A 73 -10.37 -4.55 -6.49
C GLU A 73 -11.34 -4.62 -7.68
N GLU A 74 -12.51 -5.24 -7.50
CA GLU A 74 -13.56 -5.21 -8.53
C GLU A 74 -14.05 -3.80 -8.82
N ASN A 75 -14.28 -2.99 -7.78
CA ASN A 75 -14.71 -1.61 -7.91
C ASN A 75 -13.62 -0.73 -8.56
N LYS A 76 -12.34 -1.04 -8.34
CA LYS A 76 -11.22 -0.38 -9.03
C LYS A 76 -11.25 -0.71 -10.51
N LYS A 77 -11.37 -1.98 -10.89
CA LYS A 77 -11.48 -2.41 -12.30
C LYS A 77 -12.64 -1.75 -13.04
N LYS A 78 -13.81 -1.60 -12.38
CA LYS A 78 -14.97 -0.88 -12.94
C LYS A 78 -14.65 0.60 -13.18
N ARG A 79 -14.01 1.28 -12.22
CA ARG A 79 -13.58 2.68 -12.34
C ARG A 79 -12.55 2.88 -13.46
N ASP A 80 -11.58 1.98 -13.58
CA ASP A 80 -10.55 2.05 -14.61
C ASP A 80 -11.15 1.96 -16.02
N LYS A 81 -12.14 1.07 -16.22
CA LYS A 81 -12.89 0.99 -17.49
C LYS A 81 -13.63 2.29 -17.81
N LEU A 82 -14.31 2.88 -16.82
CA LEU A 82 -15.00 4.17 -16.99
C LEU A 82 -14.02 5.29 -17.34
N ILE A 83 -12.87 5.37 -16.66
CA ILE A 83 -11.82 6.36 -16.95
C ILE A 83 -11.32 6.20 -18.39
N GLN A 84 -11.07 4.97 -18.84
CA GLN A 84 -10.63 4.71 -20.21
C GLN A 84 -11.68 5.13 -21.23
N GLU A 85 -12.96 4.84 -20.97
CA GLU A 85 -14.06 5.21 -21.85
C GLU A 85 -14.23 6.74 -21.91
N HIS A 86 -14.20 7.42 -20.76
CA HIS A 86 -14.26 8.88 -20.70
C HIS A 86 -13.08 9.54 -21.41
N LYS A 87 -11.87 8.97 -21.27
CA LYS A 87 -10.69 9.44 -21.99
C LYS A 87 -10.86 9.32 -23.50
N ARG A 88 -11.36 8.18 -23.99
CA ARG A 88 -11.66 7.97 -25.42
C ARG A 88 -12.69 9.00 -25.90
N ARG A 89 -13.80 9.17 -25.18
CA ARG A 89 -14.84 10.14 -25.53
C ARG A 89 -14.31 11.58 -25.55
N ALA A 90 -13.47 11.96 -24.59
CA ALA A 90 -12.85 13.28 -24.57
C ALA A 90 -11.91 13.50 -25.76
N GLN A 91 -11.17 12.47 -26.17
CA GLN A 91 -10.34 12.51 -27.38
C GLN A 91 -11.19 12.66 -28.64
N GLU A 92 -12.29 11.91 -28.76
CA GLU A 92 -13.22 12.02 -29.89
C GLU A 92 -13.81 13.42 -30.00
N VAL A 93 -14.34 13.97 -28.90
CA VAL A 93 -14.86 15.34 -28.86
C VAL A 93 -13.78 16.35 -29.22
N SER A 94 -12.57 16.22 -28.66
CA SER A 94 -11.44 17.10 -29.02
C SER A 94 -11.09 17.00 -30.50
N ASN A 95 -11.13 15.81 -31.10
CA ASN A 95 -10.83 15.62 -32.52
C ASN A 95 -11.92 16.23 -33.39
N THR A 96 -13.20 16.04 -33.03
CA THR A 96 -14.33 16.66 -33.72
C THR A 96 -14.25 18.19 -33.68
N ILE A 97 -13.97 18.79 -32.52
CA ILE A 97 -13.82 20.24 -32.39
C ILE A 97 -12.66 20.78 -33.24
N LYS A 98 -11.57 20.01 -33.35
CA LYS A 98 -10.36 20.42 -34.10
C LYS A 98 -10.37 20.00 -35.57
N TRP A 99 -11.42 19.33 -36.04
CA TRP A 99 -11.46 18.73 -37.38
C TRP A 99 -11.21 19.76 -38.50
N ASN A 100 -11.73 20.97 -38.35
CA ASN A 100 -11.56 22.07 -39.32
C ASN A 100 -10.39 23.01 -38.99
N ASN A 101 -9.61 22.73 -37.95
CA ASN A 101 -8.54 23.62 -37.51
C ASN A 101 -7.24 23.32 -38.28
N ILE A 102 -6.60 24.35 -38.81
CA ILE A 102 -5.30 24.26 -39.48
C ILE A 102 -4.21 24.83 -38.56
N HIS A 103 -3.10 24.11 -38.41
CA HIS A 103 -1.96 24.56 -37.62
C HIS A 103 -0.78 24.92 -38.52
N ILE A 104 -0.47 26.22 -38.61
CA ILE A 104 0.59 26.76 -39.46
C ILE A 104 1.82 27.03 -38.59
N LYS A 105 2.98 26.49 -39.01
CA LYS A 105 4.27 26.67 -38.31
C LYS A 105 5.21 27.54 -39.14
N GLY A 106 6.20 28.11 -38.47
CA GLY A 106 7.26 28.90 -39.13
C GLY A 106 6.91 30.37 -39.40
N ILE A 107 5.75 30.85 -38.93
CA ILE A 107 5.36 32.25 -39.04
C ILE A 107 6.14 33.07 -37.99
N PRO A 108 6.92 34.10 -38.38
CA PRO A 108 7.56 35.02 -37.43
C PRO A 108 6.53 35.74 -36.55
N GLU A 109 6.86 36.00 -35.28
CA GLU A 109 5.91 36.55 -34.28
C GLU A 109 5.36 37.95 -34.60
N GLU A 110 6.05 38.72 -35.44
CA GLU A 110 5.62 40.09 -35.76
C GLU A 110 4.77 40.18 -37.02
N GLU A 111 4.61 39.08 -37.78
CA GLU A 111 3.85 39.07 -39.04
C GLU A 111 2.36 39.38 -38.81
N GLU A 112 1.82 39.01 -37.65
CA GLU A 112 0.41 39.25 -37.33
C GLU A 112 0.13 40.71 -36.91
N ARG A 113 1.15 41.55 -36.65
CA ARG A 113 0.95 42.89 -36.05
C ARG A 113 0.10 43.85 -36.87
N ARG A 114 0.15 43.76 -38.21
CA ARG A 114 -0.52 44.75 -39.10
C ARG A 114 -1.95 44.39 -39.43
N LYS A 115 -2.20 43.14 -39.81
CA LYS A 115 -3.50 42.66 -40.31
C LYS A 115 -4.09 41.52 -39.48
N GLY A 116 -3.51 41.22 -38.32
CA GLY A 116 -3.89 40.07 -37.53
C GLY A 116 -3.45 38.73 -38.13
N PRO A 117 -3.72 37.62 -37.43
CA PRO A 117 -3.44 36.27 -37.92
C PRO A 117 -4.27 35.89 -39.16
N GLU A 118 -5.48 36.45 -39.33
CA GLU A 118 -6.30 36.25 -40.52
C GLU A 118 -5.62 36.80 -41.78
N GLY A 119 -5.07 38.02 -41.70
CA GLY A 119 -4.36 38.63 -42.81
C GLY A 119 -3.07 37.90 -43.20
N VAL A 120 -2.43 37.21 -42.25
CA VAL A 120 -1.30 36.31 -42.55
C VAL A 120 -1.79 35.09 -43.33
N PHE A 121 -2.91 34.50 -42.96
CA PHE A 121 -3.50 33.37 -43.70
C PHE A 121 -3.88 33.75 -45.13
N GLU A 122 -4.58 34.88 -45.33
CA GLU A 122 -4.96 35.38 -46.65
C GLU A 122 -3.74 35.55 -47.57
N ARG A 123 -2.64 36.11 -47.04
CA ARG A 123 -1.39 36.26 -47.78
C ARG A 123 -0.78 34.90 -48.16
N ILE A 124 -0.75 33.95 -47.23
CA ILE A 124 -0.25 32.58 -47.50
C ILE A 124 -1.05 31.93 -48.63
N ILE A 125 -2.38 32.04 -48.62
CA ILE A 125 -3.24 31.49 -49.67
C ILE A 125 -2.98 32.18 -51.01
N ALA A 126 -2.89 33.51 -51.04
CA ALA A 126 -2.64 34.26 -52.27
C ALA A 126 -1.27 33.95 -52.90
N GLU A 127 -0.23 33.79 -52.07
CA GLU A 127 1.14 33.52 -52.52
C GLU A 127 1.36 32.05 -52.95
N ASN A 128 0.74 31.09 -52.25
CA ASN A 128 1.02 29.66 -52.45
C ASN A 128 -0.10 28.91 -53.20
N PHE A 129 -1.36 29.36 -53.09
CA PHE A 129 -2.54 28.68 -53.63
C PHE A 129 -3.45 29.68 -54.38
N PRO A 130 -2.98 30.32 -55.47
CA PRO A 130 -3.67 31.42 -56.13
C PRO A 130 -5.04 31.05 -56.73
N ASN A 131 -5.27 29.77 -57.02
CA ASN A 131 -6.57 29.28 -57.51
C ASN A 131 -7.59 29.15 -56.37
N LEU A 132 -7.14 28.72 -55.18
CA LEU A 132 -7.99 28.54 -54.01
C LEU A 132 -8.55 29.88 -53.50
N GLY A 133 -7.76 30.95 -53.57
CA GLY A 133 -8.21 32.29 -53.22
C GLY A 133 -9.21 32.93 -54.19
N LYS A 134 -9.38 32.37 -55.40
CA LYS A 134 -10.30 32.90 -56.43
C LYS A 134 -11.59 32.10 -56.56
N GLU A 135 -11.54 30.80 -56.27
CA GLU A 135 -12.63 29.85 -56.55
C GLU A 135 -13.45 29.48 -55.30
N THR A 136 -12.99 29.82 -54.10
CA THR A 136 -13.65 29.40 -52.84
C THR A 136 -13.84 30.55 -51.85
N ASP A 137 -15.04 30.65 -51.28
CA ASP A 137 -15.37 31.50 -50.12
C ASP A 137 -14.80 30.88 -48.83
N VAL A 138 -13.47 30.89 -48.69
CA VAL A 138 -12.82 30.41 -47.46
C VAL A 138 -13.10 31.39 -46.33
N ALA A 139 -14.03 31.04 -45.45
CA ALA A 139 -14.36 31.83 -44.26
C ALA A 139 -13.52 31.38 -43.06
N ILE A 140 -12.84 32.33 -42.41
CA ILE A 140 -12.13 32.09 -41.16
C ILE A 140 -13.08 32.39 -40.00
N GLN A 141 -13.32 31.42 -39.13
CA GLN A 141 -14.12 31.63 -37.92
C GLN A 141 -13.31 32.32 -36.81
N GLU A 142 -12.08 31.87 -36.60
CA GLU A 142 -11.15 32.43 -35.61
C GLU A 142 -9.73 32.10 -36.06
N ALA A 143 -8.82 33.07 -36.02
CA ALA A 143 -7.40 32.81 -36.12
C ALA A 143 -6.68 33.36 -34.89
N GLN A 144 -5.77 32.58 -34.32
CA GLN A 144 -4.99 33.00 -33.17
C GLN A 144 -3.64 32.32 -33.14
N ARG A 145 -2.65 33.03 -32.60
CA ARG A 145 -1.36 32.45 -32.27
C ARG A 145 -1.54 31.54 -31.07
N THR A 146 -1.10 30.29 -31.17
CA THR A 146 -1.12 29.39 -30.00
C THR A 146 -0.22 30.00 -28.92
N PRO A 147 -0.74 30.25 -27.70
CA PRO A 147 0.07 30.80 -26.63
C PRO A 147 1.29 29.93 -26.38
N LEU A 148 2.47 30.55 -26.25
CA LEU A 148 3.67 29.86 -25.83
C LEU A 148 3.38 29.12 -24.52
N ARG A 149 3.59 27.81 -24.53
CA ARG A 149 3.37 26.95 -23.37
C ARG A 149 4.32 27.42 -22.27
N ARG A 150 3.83 28.24 -21.34
CA ARG A 150 4.56 28.53 -20.09
C ARG A 150 4.73 27.19 -19.39
N THR A 151 5.96 26.69 -19.35
CA THR A 151 6.31 25.52 -18.55
C THR A 151 6.03 25.88 -17.09
N LEU A 152 4.90 25.41 -16.54
CA LEU A 152 4.67 25.37 -15.09
C LEU A 152 5.57 24.29 -14.47
N ASN A 153 6.89 24.45 -14.59
CA ASN A 153 7.88 23.66 -13.86
C ASN A 153 8.60 24.58 -12.87
N ARG A 154 7.90 24.99 -11.81
CA ARG A 154 8.52 25.35 -10.53
C ARG A 154 7.46 25.38 -9.42
N PHE A 155 7.08 24.22 -8.91
CA PHE A 155 6.80 24.15 -7.48
C PHE A 155 8.18 24.14 -6.80
N PRO A 156 8.60 25.18 -6.06
CA PRO A 156 9.71 25.04 -5.14
C PRO A 156 9.26 24.16 -3.97
N ALA A 157 10.16 23.24 -3.60
CA ALA A 157 10.22 22.35 -2.43
C ALA A 157 9.02 22.32 -1.47
#